data_AF-A0A7Z8KMH1-F1
#
_entry.id   AF-A0A7Z8KMH1-F1
#
_cell.length_a   1.000
_cell.length_b   1.000
_cell.length_c   1.000
_cell.angle_alpha   90.00
_cell.angle_beta   90.00
_cell.angle_gamma   90.00
#
_symmetry.space_group_name_H-M   'P 1'
#
loop_
_entity.id
_entity.type
_entity.pdbx_description
1 polymer ?
#
loop_
_entity_poly.entity_id
_entity_poly.type
_entity_poly.pdbx_seq_one_letter_code
_entity_poly.pdbx_strand_id
1 'polypeptide(L)'
;MVRFFSKKEEKTQLTDAEVSELTKNAYDLGYEVGYHKHSELGWVSERYSMLEDLAKTAGFDTLVKEQYTCGKEDGLKAKERDMNAGLSKKEAEKERQNSKGICTTSSSTNKPIDSGYGSSLVTDKCIAGMIMQPSLMNMPESTSRTRVIDQPAQIRGFKPLYPKI
;
A
#
# COMPACT_ATOMS: atom_id res chain seq x y z
N MET A 1 -20.98 -57.70 -1.20
CA MET A 1 -20.58 -57.08 0.07
C MET A 1 -19.11 -56.69 -0.04
N VAL A 2 -18.80 -55.42 -0.30
CA VAL A 2 -17.40 -54.97 -0.52
C VAL A 2 -16.84 -54.53 0.82
N ARG A 3 -15.74 -55.16 1.25
CA ARG A 3 -15.03 -54.83 2.50
C ARG A 3 -14.08 -53.67 2.20
N PHE A 4 -14.38 -52.49 2.76
CA PHE A 4 -13.42 -51.37 2.78
C PHE A 4 -12.37 -51.65 3.85
N PHE A 5 -11.13 -51.85 3.44
CA PHE A 5 -9.99 -51.87 4.35
C PHE A 5 -9.63 -50.42 4.69
N SER A 6 -10.01 -49.96 5.89
CA SER A 6 -9.48 -48.72 6.43
C SER A 6 -8.02 -48.96 6.80
N LYS A 7 -7.10 -48.45 5.98
CA LYS A 7 -5.67 -48.42 6.28
C LYS A 7 -5.50 -47.64 7.60
N LYS A 8 -5.02 -48.31 8.64
CA LYS A 8 -4.62 -47.63 9.89
C LYS A 8 -3.42 -46.75 9.56
N GLU A 9 -3.60 -45.45 9.64
CA GLU A 9 -2.50 -44.50 9.58
C GLU A 9 -1.67 -44.66 10.85
N GLU A 10 -0.47 -45.22 10.70
CA GLU A 10 0.53 -45.23 11.75
C GLU A 10 0.98 -43.77 11.94
N LYS A 11 0.58 -43.18 13.06
CA LYS A 11 1.03 -41.85 13.46
C LYS A 11 2.55 -41.90 13.61
N THR A 12 3.27 -41.33 12.66
CA THR A 12 4.70 -41.07 12.81
C THR A 12 4.86 -40.13 13.99
N GLN A 13 5.50 -40.59 15.06
CA GLN A 13 5.82 -39.76 16.21
C GLN A 13 6.86 -38.73 15.76
N LEU A 14 6.42 -37.50 15.47
CA LEU A 14 7.34 -36.38 15.25
C LEU A 14 8.10 -36.11 16.55
N THR A 15 9.37 -35.75 16.40
CA THR A 15 10.20 -35.26 17.51
C THR A 15 9.71 -33.89 17.97
N ASP A 16 9.87 -33.56 19.25
CA ASP A 16 9.47 -32.26 19.80
C ASP A 16 10.06 -31.07 19.03
N ALA A 17 11.24 -31.26 18.43
CA ALA A 17 11.88 -30.26 17.57
C ALA A 17 11.04 -29.96 16.31
N GLU A 18 10.58 -30.99 15.60
CA GLU A 18 9.78 -30.84 14.38
C GLU A 18 8.42 -30.21 14.68
N VAL A 19 7.82 -30.53 15.84
CA VAL A 19 6.57 -29.88 16.30
C VAL A 19 6.80 -28.39 16.55
N SER A 20 7.94 -28.03 17.15
CA SER A 20 8.30 -26.63 17.37
C SER A 20 8.55 -25.85 16.07
N GLU A 21 9.08 -26.51 15.05
CA GLU A 21 9.28 -25.90 13.73
C GLU A 21 7.97 -25.73 12.98
N LEU A 22 7.10 -26.74 13.03
CA LEU A 22 5.78 -26.70 12.41
C LEU A 22 4.93 -25.55 12.99
N THR A 23 4.93 -25.42 14.32
CA THR A 23 4.20 -24.35 15.02
C THR A 23 4.78 -22.96 14.72
N LYS A 24 6.11 -22.81 14.65
CA LYS A 24 6.74 -21.55 14.21
C LYS A 24 6.35 -21.19 12.78
N ASN A 25 6.43 -22.14 11.85
CA ASN A 25 6.07 -21.90 10.45
C ASN A 25 4.60 -21.51 10.29
N ALA A 26 3.70 -22.14 11.06
CA ALA A 26 2.28 -21.79 11.06
C ALA A 26 2.04 -20.37 11.62
N TYR A 27 2.74 -20.02 12.72
CA TYR A 27 2.70 -18.69 13.30
C TYR A 27 3.20 -17.62 12.32
N ASP A 28 4.36 -17.84 11.70
CA ASP A 28 5.00 -16.90 10.79
C ASP A 28 4.13 -16.66 9.55
N LEU A 29 3.57 -17.73 8.97
CA LEU A 29 2.61 -17.62 7.87
C LEU A 29 1.38 -16.79 8.28
N GLY A 30 0.81 -17.06 9.46
CA GLY A 30 -0.30 -16.28 10.00
C GLY A 30 0.05 -14.81 10.16
N TYR A 31 1.21 -14.52 10.75
CA TYR A 31 1.72 -13.16 10.98
C TYR A 31 1.89 -12.39 9.68
N GLU A 32 2.49 -12.99 8.65
CA GLU A 32 2.65 -12.37 7.34
C GLU A 32 1.30 -12.04 6.71
N VAL A 33 0.34 -12.97 6.76
CA VAL A 33 -1.02 -12.78 6.24
C VAL A 33 -1.72 -11.64 6.96
N GLY A 34 -1.64 -11.59 8.30
CA GLY A 34 -2.24 -10.55 9.12
C GLY A 34 -1.63 -9.16 8.88
N TYR A 35 -0.30 -9.09 8.85
CA TYR A 35 0.44 -7.84 8.67
C TYR A 35 0.27 -7.31 7.23
N HIS A 36 0.53 -8.11 6.22
CA HIS A 36 0.48 -7.64 4.83
C HIS A 36 -0.92 -7.66 4.23
N LYS A 37 -1.91 -8.27 4.90
CA LYS A 37 -3.27 -8.51 4.37
C LYS A 37 -3.24 -9.28 3.05
N HIS A 38 -2.41 -10.34 2.99
CA HIS A 38 -2.38 -11.22 1.82
C HIS A 38 -3.73 -11.89 1.61
N SER A 39 -4.07 -12.14 0.35
CA SER A 39 -5.21 -12.98 0.00
C SER A 39 -4.91 -14.41 0.45
N GLU A 40 -5.81 -15.01 1.22
CA GLU A 40 -5.69 -16.41 1.66
C GLU A 40 -5.85 -17.39 0.50
N LEU A 41 -6.28 -16.91 -0.67
CA LEU A 41 -6.41 -17.68 -1.89
C LEU A 41 -5.08 -17.66 -2.67
N GLY A 42 -4.52 -18.84 -2.94
CA GLY A 42 -3.30 -19.02 -3.75
C GLY A 42 -2.15 -19.62 -2.95
N TRP A 43 -1.00 -18.93 -2.95
CA TRP A 43 0.22 -19.44 -2.31
C TRP A 43 0.05 -19.65 -0.79
N VAL A 44 -0.77 -18.82 -0.13
CA VAL A 44 -1.09 -18.96 1.30
C VAL A 44 -1.86 -20.26 1.54
N SER A 45 -2.90 -20.53 0.73
CA SER A 45 -3.65 -21.78 0.84
C SER A 45 -2.79 -23.01 0.55
N GLU A 46 -1.91 -22.95 -0.45
CA GLU A 46 -1.00 -24.06 -0.77
C GLU A 46 -0.05 -24.36 0.39
N ARG A 47 0.57 -23.31 0.93
CA ARG A 47 1.51 -23.45 2.05
C ARG A 47 0.83 -23.86 3.35
N TYR A 48 -0.37 -23.35 3.59
CA TYR A 48 -1.19 -23.75 4.73
C TYR A 48 -1.67 -25.20 4.62
N SER A 49 -2.10 -25.64 3.43
CA SER A 49 -2.45 -27.05 3.20
C SER A 49 -1.26 -27.99 3.43
N MET A 50 -0.06 -27.62 2.99
CA MET A 50 1.16 -28.40 3.31
C MET A 50 1.39 -28.51 4.82
N LEU A 51 1.24 -27.41 5.57
CA LEU A 51 1.37 -27.42 7.03
C LEU A 51 0.28 -28.27 7.69
N GLU A 52 -0.96 -28.19 7.19
CA GLU A 52 -2.09 -28.98 7.69
C GLU A 52 -1.87 -30.48 7.45
N ASP A 53 -1.36 -30.87 6.29
CA ASP A 53 -1.08 -32.27 5.97
C ASP A 53 0.05 -32.84 6.84
N LEU A 54 1.10 -32.07 7.10
CA LEU A 54 2.14 -32.43 8.07
C LEU A 54 1.59 -32.50 9.50
N ALA A 55 0.63 -31.65 9.85
CA ALA A 55 0.00 -31.66 11.16
C ALA A 55 -0.94 -32.86 11.34
N LYS A 56 -1.66 -33.27 10.28
CA LYS A 56 -2.56 -34.44 10.29
C LYS A 56 -1.81 -35.74 10.51
N THR A 57 -0.66 -35.92 9.84
CA THR A 57 0.17 -37.12 10.03
C THR A 57 0.69 -37.22 11.48
N ALA A 58 1.00 -36.07 12.09
CA ALA A 58 1.48 -35.98 13.47
C ALA A 58 0.36 -35.96 14.53
N GLY A 59 -0.88 -35.62 14.15
CA GLY A 59 -2.01 -35.46 15.07
C GLY A 59 -2.08 -34.11 15.79
N PHE A 60 -1.38 -33.08 15.30
CA PHE A 60 -1.33 -31.73 15.88
C PHE A 60 -2.11 -30.68 15.06
N ASP A 61 -3.10 -31.11 14.28
CA ASP A 61 -3.89 -30.25 13.38
C ASP A 61 -4.53 -29.04 14.12
N THR A 62 -5.10 -29.28 15.31
CA THR A 62 -5.72 -28.21 16.10
C THR A 62 -4.71 -27.16 16.56
N LEU A 63 -3.51 -27.59 16.95
CA LEU A 63 -2.45 -26.71 17.43
C LEU A 63 -1.95 -25.79 16.30
N VAL A 64 -1.78 -26.33 15.09
CA VAL A 64 -1.37 -25.56 13.91
C VAL A 64 -2.42 -24.54 13.51
N LYS A 65 -3.70 -24.91 13.57
CA LYS A 65 -4.83 -24.00 13.35
C LYS A 65 -4.84 -22.83 14.33
N GLU A 66 -4.75 -23.13 15.62
CA GLU A 66 -4.69 -22.13 16.69
C GLU A 66 -3.51 -21.19 16.48
N GLN A 67 -2.33 -21.74 16.20
CA GLN A 67 -1.12 -20.94 16.06
C GLN A 67 -1.12 -20.03 14.82
N TYR A 68 -1.71 -20.50 13.72
CA TYR A 68 -1.95 -19.66 12.54
C TYR A 68 -2.92 -18.50 12.85
N THR A 69 -4.01 -18.77 13.57
CA THR A 69 -4.97 -17.72 13.94
C THR A 69 -4.35 -16.69 14.90
N CYS A 70 -3.59 -17.13 15.89
CA CYS A 70 -2.84 -16.27 16.80
C CYS A 70 -1.85 -15.39 16.02
N GLY A 71 -1.04 -15.98 15.13
CA GLY A 71 -0.12 -15.23 14.28
C GLY A 71 -0.83 -14.16 13.45
N LYS A 72 -1.98 -14.49 12.87
CA LYS A 72 -2.78 -13.56 12.06
C LYS A 72 -3.30 -12.36 12.86
N GLU A 73 -3.81 -12.60 14.06
CA GLU A 73 -4.23 -11.52 14.95
C GLU A 73 -3.06 -10.62 15.37
N ASP A 74 -1.93 -11.22 15.69
CA ASP A 74 -0.74 -10.48 16.14
C ASP A 74 -0.12 -9.66 15.01
N GLY A 75 -0.09 -10.19 13.78
CA GLY A 75 0.31 -9.43 12.59
C GLY A 75 -0.62 -8.24 12.33
N LEU A 76 -1.92 -8.41 12.53
CA LEU A 76 -2.90 -7.33 12.38
C LEU A 76 -2.72 -6.24 13.46
N LYS A 77 -2.52 -6.64 14.72
CA LYS A 77 -2.21 -5.73 15.84
C LYS A 77 -0.88 -5.01 15.62
N ALA A 78 0.15 -5.70 15.13
CA ALA A 78 1.46 -5.12 14.84
C ALA A 78 1.35 -4.03 13.77
N LYS A 79 0.64 -4.29 12.68
CA LYS A 79 0.36 -3.28 11.65
C LYS A 79 -0.40 -2.07 12.18
N GLU A 80 -1.39 -2.29 13.04
CA GLU A 80 -2.13 -1.20 13.68
C GLU A 80 -1.21 -0.35 14.57
N ARG A 81 -0.36 -0.98 15.37
CA ARG A 81 0.64 -0.27 16.19
C ARG A 81 1.62 0.53 15.33
N ASP A 82 2.13 -0.04 14.23
CA ASP A 82 3.06 0.64 13.33
C ASP A 82 2.40 1.85 12.65
N MET A 83 1.15 1.70 12.21
CA MET A 83 0.35 2.78 11.66
C MET A 83 0.13 3.91 12.69
N ASN A 84 -0.23 3.55 13.92
CA ASN A 84 -0.45 4.51 15.01
C ASN A 84 0.86 5.19 15.46
N ALA A 85 1.98 4.45 15.48
CA ALA A 85 3.30 5.00 15.80
C ALA A 85 3.80 6.01 14.75
N GLY A 86 3.47 5.78 13.47
CA GLY A 86 3.73 6.74 12.40
C GLY A 86 2.93 8.05 12.52
N LEU A 87 1.73 7.99 13.11
CA LEU A 87 0.87 9.16 13.31
C LEU A 87 1.20 9.92 14.61
N SER A 88 1.54 9.21 15.69
CA SER A 88 1.78 9.78 17.02
C SER A 88 2.99 10.73 17.09
N LYS A 89 4.05 10.50 16.31
CA LYS A 89 5.20 11.44 16.26
C LYS A 89 4.81 12.84 15.79
N LYS A 90 3.75 12.95 14.97
CA LYS A 90 3.26 14.24 14.45
C LYS A 90 2.38 14.99 15.45
N GLU A 91 1.79 14.29 16.41
CA GLU A 91 0.94 14.89 17.46
C GLU A 91 1.78 15.44 18.62
N ALA A 92 2.85 14.74 19.02
CA ALA A 92 3.77 15.21 20.06
C ALA A 92 4.52 16.50 19.68
N GLU A 93 4.72 16.76 18.38
CA GLU A 93 5.33 18.01 17.90
C GLU A 93 4.31 19.16 17.84
N LYS A 94 3.03 18.85 17.61
CA LYS A 94 1.94 19.85 17.54
C LYS A 94 1.52 20.34 18.93
N GLU A 95 1.62 19.50 19.96
CA GLU A 95 1.30 19.88 21.34
C GLU A 95 2.38 20.78 21.98
N ARG A 96 3.64 20.70 21.52
CA ARG A 96 4.71 21.63 21.94
C ARG A 96 4.58 23.03 21.34
N GLN A 97 3.86 23.19 20.23
CA GLN A 97 3.65 24.50 19.60
C GLN A 97 2.39 25.23 20.10
N ASN A 98 1.48 24.53 20.80
CA ASN A 98 0.22 25.12 21.28
C ASN A 98 0.27 25.66 22.73
N SER A 99 1.42 25.55 23.42
CA SER A 99 1.62 26.14 24.76
C SER A 99 2.24 27.54 24.74
N LYS A 100 2.43 28.13 23.55
CA LYS A 100 2.85 29.54 23.39
C LYS A 100 1.97 30.28 22.38
N GLY A 101 1.04 31.08 22.90
CA GLY A 101 0.59 32.29 22.22
C GLY A 101 -0.93 32.46 22.14
N ILE A 102 -1.51 33.10 23.16
CA ILE A 102 -2.71 33.92 22.99
C ILE A 102 -2.28 35.39 22.87
N CYS A 103 -2.80 36.06 21.83
CA CYS A 103 -2.87 37.51 21.55
C CYS A 103 -1.52 38.25 21.32
N THR A 104 -1.36 39.23 20.43
CA THR A 104 -2.28 40.17 19.75
C THR A 104 -1.55 40.76 18.52
N THR A 105 -2.32 41.23 17.54
CA THR A 105 -1.98 42.17 16.43
C THR A 105 -0.58 42.81 16.39
N SER A 106 0.10 42.74 15.24
CA SER A 106 0.55 43.93 14.46
C SER A 106 1.55 43.57 13.33
N SER A 107 1.30 44.20 12.18
CA SER A 107 2.26 44.69 11.16
C SER A 107 3.44 43.84 10.68
N SER A 108 3.39 43.54 9.39
CA SER A 108 4.49 43.60 8.40
C SER A 108 5.93 43.69 8.92
N THR A 109 6.77 42.72 8.57
CA THR A 109 8.01 42.99 7.81
C THR A 109 8.43 41.73 7.07
N ASN A 110 8.60 41.84 5.75
CA ASN A 110 9.23 40.83 4.92
C ASN A 110 10.70 40.71 5.33
N LYS A 111 11.11 39.54 5.80
CA LYS A 111 12.52 39.15 5.85
C LYS A 111 12.66 37.88 5.02
N PRO A 112 13.47 37.87 3.95
CA PRO A 112 13.74 36.64 3.22
C PRO A 112 14.56 35.72 4.14
N ILE A 113 14.04 34.52 4.34
CA ILE A 113 14.77 33.45 5.02
C ILE A 113 15.88 33.02 4.06
N ASP A 114 17.13 33.23 4.46
CA ASP A 114 18.31 32.76 3.73
C ASP A 114 18.42 31.24 3.91
N SER A 115 17.86 30.49 2.96
CA SER A 115 18.09 29.05 2.91
C SER A 115 19.48 28.82 2.29
N GLY A 116 20.43 28.36 3.10
CA GLY A 116 21.81 28.02 2.69
C GLY A 116 21.94 26.89 1.65
N TYR A 117 20.90 26.58 0.88
CA TYR A 117 20.98 25.75 -0.31
C TYR A 117 21.29 26.65 -1.51
N GLY A 118 22.58 26.77 -1.83
CA GLY A 118 23.02 27.36 -3.09
C GLY A 118 22.47 26.56 -4.26
N SER A 119 21.48 27.12 -4.97
CA SER A 119 21.09 26.64 -6.29
C SER A 119 22.25 26.93 -7.24
N SER A 120 23.08 25.92 -7.50
CA SER A 120 23.99 25.96 -8.63
C SER A 120 23.16 25.84 -9.90
N LEU A 121 22.75 26.98 -10.44
CA LEU A 121 22.23 27.09 -11.80
C LEU A 121 23.39 26.84 -12.77
N VAL A 122 23.70 25.56 -13.00
CA VAL A 122 24.49 25.16 -14.15
C VAL A 122 23.59 25.35 -15.38
N THR A 123 23.87 26.42 -16.11
CA THR A 123 23.21 26.81 -17.35
C THR A 123 23.80 26.02 -18.52
N ASP A 124 23.71 24.69 -18.46
CA ASP A 124 24.07 23.83 -19.60
C ASP A 124 22.81 23.38 -20.35
N LYS A 125 22.50 24.13 -21.41
CA LYS A 125 21.32 23.97 -22.28
C LYS A 125 21.21 22.62 -23.02
N CYS A 126 22.11 21.66 -22.82
CA CYS A 126 22.09 20.37 -23.54
C CYS A 126 21.77 19.12 -22.69
N ILE A 127 21.75 19.20 -21.35
CA ILE A 127 21.44 18.02 -20.51
C ILE A 127 20.04 18.11 -19.87
N ALA A 128 19.45 19.31 -19.86
CA ALA A 128 18.18 19.61 -19.19
C ALA A 128 16.91 19.01 -19.85
N GLY A 129 17.04 18.22 -20.93
CA GLY A 129 15.89 17.55 -21.56
C GLY A 129 15.45 16.27 -20.84
N MET A 130 16.36 15.57 -20.15
CA MET A 130 16.09 14.21 -19.63
C MET A 130 15.65 14.17 -18.17
N ILE A 131 15.85 15.24 -17.40
CA ILE A 131 15.56 15.29 -15.95
C ILE A 131 14.71 16.51 -15.58
N MET A 132 13.92 17.03 -16.53
CA MET A 132 13.01 18.12 -16.23
C MET A 132 11.75 17.54 -15.57
N GLN A 133 11.59 17.77 -14.27
CA GLN A 133 10.36 17.43 -13.56
C GLN A 133 9.20 18.17 -14.24
N PRO A 134 8.13 17.46 -14.66
CA PRO A 134 6.97 18.12 -15.22
C PRO A 134 6.35 19.01 -14.13
N SER A 135 6.32 20.32 -14.37
CA SER A 135 5.57 21.27 -13.56
C SER A 135 4.09 20.89 -13.60
N LEU A 136 3.49 20.62 -12.43
CA LEU A 136 2.07 20.29 -12.25
C LEU A 136 1.10 21.35 -12.81
N MET A 137 1.59 22.53 -13.18
CA MET A 137 0.80 23.62 -13.74
C MET A 137 0.76 23.65 -15.28
N ASN A 138 1.52 22.80 -15.97
CA ASN A 138 1.41 22.71 -17.42
C ASN A 138 0.26 21.78 -17.81
N MET A 139 -0.89 22.37 -18.09
CA MET A 139 -2.01 21.66 -18.67
C MET A 139 -1.65 21.17 -20.09
N PRO A 140 -1.95 19.90 -20.43
CA PRO A 140 -1.69 19.40 -21.77
C PRO A 140 -2.53 20.18 -22.79
N GLU A 141 -1.98 20.38 -23.99
CA GLU A 141 -2.63 21.14 -25.07
C GLU A 141 -4.04 20.61 -25.41
N SER A 142 -4.31 19.33 -25.12
CA SER A 142 -5.62 18.69 -25.25
C SER A 142 -6.73 19.31 -24.39
N THR A 143 -6.39 20.01 -23.31
CA THR A 143 -7.35 20.75 -22.47
C THR A 143 -7.53 22.21 -22.90
N SER A 144 -6.71 22.69 -23.85
CA SER A 144 -6.89 24.00 -24.45
C SER A 144 -8.13 24.02 -25.34
N ARG A 145 -8.85 25.15 -25.37
CA ARG A 145 -9.99 25.31 -26.28
C ARG A 145 -9.51 25.19 -27.72
N THR A 146 -10.09 24.27 -28.47
CA THR A 146 -9.83 24.10 -29.90
C THR A 146 -10.02 25.44 -30.62
N ARG A 147 -9.01 25.86 -31.40
CA ARG A 147 -9.11 27.08 -32.19
C ARG A 147 -10.26 26.89 -33.21
N VAL A 148 -11.01 27.95 -33.51
CA VAL A 148 -12.16 27.91 -34.45
C VAL A 148 -11.79 27.35 -35.83
N ILE A 149 -10.51 27.45 -36.21
CA ILE A 149 -9.95 26.90 -37.45
C ILE A 149 -9.84 25.37 -37.47
N ASP A 150 -9.61 24.75 -36.31
CA ASP A 150 -9.45 23.29 -36.15
C ASP A 150 -10.80 22.59 -35.90
N GLN A 151 -11.88 23.38 -35.90
CA GLN A 151 -13.22 22.89 -35.65
C GLN A 151 -13.77 22.15 -36.88
N PRO A 152 -14.21 20.88 -36.76
CA PRO A 152 -14.78 20.15 -37.89
C PRO A 152 -16.01 20.87 -38.45
N ALA A 153 -16.15 20.89 -39.78
CA ALA A 153 -17.25 21.60 -40.44
C ALA A 153 -18.64 21.08 -40.01
N GLN A 154 -18.72 19.84 -39.54
CA GLN A 154 -19.92 19.16 -39.09
C GLN A 154 -20.56 19.81 -37.85
N ILE A 155 -19.80 20.50 -37.01
CA ILE A 155 -20.35 21.19 -35.83
C ILE A 155 -20.66 22.67 -36.06
N ARG A 156 -20.44 23.19 -37.28
CA ARG A 156 -20.80 24.58 -37.65
C ARG A 156 -22.31 24.76 -37.90
N GLY A 157 -23.11 23.71 -37.75
CA GLY A 157 -24.56 23.75 -37.93
C GLY A 157 -24.99 23.93 -39.39
N PHE A 158 -26.30 23.97 -39.62
CA PHE A 158 -26.87 24.19 -40.94
C PHE A 158 -26.67 25.66 -41.36
N LYS A 159 -26.03 25.88 -42.52
CA LYS A 159 -25.94 27.23 -43.10
C LYS A 159 -27.33 27.64 -43.60
N PRO A 160 -27.87 28.80 -43.19
CA PRO A 160 -29.13 29.28 -43.74
C PRO A 160 -28.97 29.51 -45.25
N LEU A 161 -29.86 28.90 -46.03
CA LEU A 161 -29.93 29.12 -47.47
C LEU A 161 -30.72 30.41 -47.70
N TYR A 162 -30.07 31.41 -48.27
CA TYR A 162 -30.76 32.62 -48.74
C TYR A 162 -31.22 32.41 -50.19
N PRO A 163 -32.46 32.81 -50.54
CA PRO A 163 -32.91 32.77 -51.93
C PRO A 163 -32.05 33.71 -52.77
N LYS A 164 -31.67 33.23 -53.96
CA LYS A 164 -30.90 33.99 -54.94
C LYS A 164 -31.85 35.01 -55.59
N ILE A 165 -31.56 36.30 -55.41
CA ILE A 165 -32.25 37.42 -56.10
C ILE A 165 -31.85 37.40 -57.58
#